data_AF-A0A959V2S0-F1
#
_entry.id   AF-A0A959V2S0-F1
#
_cell.length_a   1.000
_cell.length_b   1.000
_cell.length_c   1.000
_cell.angle_alpha   90.00
_cell.angle_beta   90.00
_cell.angle_gamma   90.00
#
_symmetry.space_group_name_H-M   'P 1'
#
loop_
_entity.id
_entity.type
_entity.pdbx_description
1 polymer ?
#
loop_
_entity_poly.entity_id
_entity_poly.type
_entity_poly.pdbx_seq_one_letter_code
_entity_poly.pdbx_strand_id
1 'polypeptide(L)'
;GFQSVCYGHAGDGNLHVNIVKGDLSDEAWKEEVPKAIREIFELTVSLRGTLSGEHGIGLVQRPYMDIAFSQVQLDLMRRVKEAFDPLGILNPGKVL
;
A
#
# COMPACT_ATOMS: atom_id res chain seq x y z
N GLY A 1 -19.69 3.30 6.97
CA GLY A 1 -18.67 2.62 6.15
C GLY A 1 -18.79 3.07 4.72
N PHE A 2 -17.82 2.72 3.87
CA PHE A 2 -17.79 3.13 2.47
C PHE A 2 -18.55 2.16 1.56
N GLN A 3 -19.00 2.65 0.41
CA GLN A 3 -19.35 1.76 -0.70
C GLN A 3 -18.07 1.30 -1.40
N SER A 4 -18.03 0.03 -1.80
CA SER A 4 -16.89 -0.55 -2.48
C SER A 4 -17.31 -1.42 -3.66
N VAL A 5 -16.50 -1.39 -4.70
CA VAL A 5 -16.60 -2.29 -5.86
C VAL A 5 -15.37 -3.22 -5.84
N CYS A 6 -15.63 -4.52 -5.70
CA CYS A 6 -14.60 -5.54 -5.63
C CYS A 6 -14.72 -6.50 -6.80
N TYR A 7 -13.61 -6.73 -7.50
CA TYR A 7 -13.48 -7.72 -8.56
C TYR A 7 -12.05 -8.24 -8.59
N GLY A 8 -11.78 -9.36 -9.26
CA GLY A 8 -10.44 -9.93 -9.24
C GLY A 8 -10.29 -11.21 -10.02
N HIS A 9 -9.08 -11.74 -9.96
CA HIS A 9 -8.66 -12.94 -10.63
C HIS A 9 -8.61 -14.07 -9.60
N ALA A 10 -9.67 -14.87 -9.52
CA ALA A 10 -9.75 -15.95 -8.53
C ALA A 10 -8.65 -17.02 -8.71
N GLY A 11 -8.12 -17.17 -9.94
CA GLY A 11 -7.12 -18.18 -10.26
C GLY A 11 -5.74 -17.94 -9.64
N ASP A 12 -5.38 -16.68 -9.37
CA ASP A 12 -4.10 -16.30 -8.75
C ASP A 12 -4.27 -15.65 -7.36
N GLY A 13 -5.51 -15.47 -6.91
CA GLY A 13 -5.83 -14.90 -5.60
C GLY A 13 -5.72 -13.37 -5.53
N ASN A 14 -5.73 -12.67 -6.68
CA ASN A 14 -5.65 -11.22 -6.73
C ASN A 14 -7.04 -10.55 -6.73
N LEU A 15 -7.28 -9.63 -5.78
CA LEU A 15 -8.53 -8.88 -5.64
C LEU A 15 -8.26 -7.38 -5.73
N HIS A 16 -8.98 -6.70 -6.62
CA HIS A 16 -9.03 -5.24 -6.71
C HIS A 16 -10.19 -4.72 -5.85
N VAL A 17 -9.85 -4.05 -4.75
CA VAL A 17 -10.82 -3.43 -3.84
C VAL A 17 -10.82 -1.93 -4.09
N ASN A 18 -11.93 -1.39 -4.61
CA ASN A 18 -12.06 0.03 -4.92
C ASN A 18 -13.03 0.68 -3.93
N ILE A 19 -12.59 1.74 -3.24
CA ILE A 19 -13.46 2.56 -2.39
C ILE A 19 -14.10 3.65 -3.25
N VAL A 20 -15.41 3.79 -3.18
CA VAL A 20 -16.16 4.80 -3.94
C VAL A 20 -16.38 6.03 -3.04
N LYS A 21 -16.01 7.22 -3.54
CA LYS A 21 -16.17 8.49 -2.82
C LYS A 21 -17.62 8.83 -2.51
N GLY A 22 -18.53 8.57 -3.44
CA GLY A 22 -19.93 8.96 -3.31
C GLY A 22 -20.06 10.46 -3.04
N ASP A 23 -20.86 10.82 -2.04
CA ASP A 23 -21.19 12.20 -1.69
C ASP A 23 -20.26 12.84 -0.64
N LEU A 24 -19.15 12.18 -0.28
CA LEU A 24 -18.18 12.73 0.67
C LEU A 24 -17.54 14.02 0.14
N SER A 25 -17.27 14.97 1.03
CA SER A 25 -16.44 16.13 0.67
C SER A 25 -15.00 15.71 0.39
N ASP A 26 -14.23 16.57 -0.28
CA ASP A 26 -12.81 16.31 -0.53
C ASP A 26 -12.01 16.23 0.77
N GLU A 27 -12.35 17.03 1.77
CA GLU A 27 -11.71 17.04 3.09
C GLU A 27 -11.97 15.70 3.79
N ALA A 28 -13.24 15.28 3.91
CA ALA A 28 -13.60 14.01 4.53
C ALA A 28 -12.98 12.83 3.77
N TRP A 29 -12.96 12.88 2.44
CA TRP A 29 -12.31 11.85 1.61
C TRP A 29 -10.81 11.73 1.92
N LYS A 30 -10.10 12.86 2.00
CA LYS A 30 -8.65 12.88 2.30
C LYS A 30 -8.33 12.38 3.70
N GLU A 31 -9.20 12.61 4.68
CA GLU A 31 -8.98 12.21 6.07
C GLU A 31 -9.38 10.75 6.34
N GLU A 32 -10.50 10.29 5.80
CA GLU A 32 -11.10 9.00 6.16
C GLU A 32 -10.63 7.83 5.29
N VAL A 33 -10.34 8.07 4.00
CA VAL A 33 -9.93 6.98 3.10
C VAL A 33 -8.60 6.34 3.48
N PRO A 34 -7.55 7.09 3.90
CA PRO A 34 -6.30 6.47 4.33
C PRO A 34 -6.48 5.50 5.51
N LYS A 35 -7.43 5.79 6.42
CA LYS A 35 -7.76 4.92 7.55
C LYS A 35 -8.39 3.62 7.05
N ALA A 36 -9.38 3.73 6.14
CA ALA A 36 -10.03 2.56 5.55
C ALA A 36 -9.06 1.69 4.72
N ILE A 37 -8.14 2.31 3.96
CA ILE A 37 -7.10 1.58 3.22
C ILE A 37 -6.20 0.82 4.19
N ARG A 38 -5.78 1.44 5.29
CA ARG A 38 -4.98 0.77 6.32
C ARG A 38 -5.71 -0.43 6.93
N GLU A 39 -7.00 -0.29 7.28
CA GLU A 39 -7.80 -1.41 7.80
C GLU A 39 -7.90 -2.58 6.79
N ILE A 40 -8.09 -2.27 5.50
CA ILE A 40 -8.09 -3.29 4.44
C ILE A 40 -6.74 -4.00 4.36
N PHE A 41 -5.63 -3.27 4.42
CA PHE A 41 -4.29 -3.85 4.37
C PHE A 41 -3.94 -4.67 5.61
N GLU A 42 -4.31 -4.21 6.82
CA GLU A 42 -4.14 -4.97 8.05
C GLU A 42 -4.91 -6.29 8.00
N LEU A 43 -6.17 -6.27 7.53
CA LEU A 43 -6.93 -7.49 7.30
C LEU A 43 -6.24 -8.39 6.26
N THR A 44 -5.82 -7.82 5.13
CA THR A 44 -5.18 -8.57 4.04
C THR A 44 -3.93 -9.29 4.53
N VAL A 45 -3.06 -8.62 5.27
CA VAL A 45 -1.84 -9.21 5.84
C VAL A 45 -2.17 -10.23 6.94
N SER A 46 -3.20 -10.00 7.75
CA SER A 46 -3.65 -10.99 8.75
C SER A 46 -4.12 -12.30 8.11
N LEU A 47 -4.64 -12.22 6.88
CA LEU A 47 -5.01 -13.35 6.03
C LEU A 47 -3.84 -13.89 5.20
N ARG A 48 -2.59 -13.49 5.51
CA ARG A 48 -1.34 -13.86 4.81
C ARG A 48 -1.25 -13.37 3.37
N GLY A 49 -2.01 -12.32 3.02
CA GLY A 49 -1.91 -11.62 1.73
C GLY A 49 -0.79 -10.58 1.69
N THR A 50 -0.80 -9.75 0.64
CA THR A 50 0.18 -8.68 0.39
C THR A 50 -0.51 -7.36 0.07
N LEU A 51 0.17 -6.22 0.27
CA LEU A 51 -0.34 -4.88 -0.01
C LEU A 51 -0.59 -4.64 -1.51
N SER A 52 0.18 -5.33 -2.35
CA SER A 52 0.15 -5.15 -3.81
C SER A 52 0.30 -6.49 -4.50
N GLY A 53 -0.75 -6.91 -5.23
CA GLY A 53 -0.71 -8.10 -6.08
C GLY A 53 0.06 -7.88 -7.39
N GLU A 54 -0.03 -6.68 -7.97
CA GLU A 54 0.45 -6.40 -9.34
C GLU A 54 1.12 -5.02 -9.54
N HIS A 55 0.73 -3.99 -8.76
CA HIS A 55 1.10 -2.59 -9.07
C HIS A 55 2.35 -2.07 -8.34
N GLY A 56 2.93 -2.87 -7.45
CA GLY A 56 4.02 -2.46 -6.57
C GLY A 56 3.61 -1.44 -5.50
N ILE A 57 4.62 -0.87 -4.82
CA ILE A 57 4.43 0.07 -3.70
C ILE A 57 4.41 1.54 -4.15
N GLY A 58 5.42 1.94 -4.94
CA GLY A 58 5.55 3.31 -5.46
C GLY A 58 5.54 4.38 -4.37
N LEU A 59 4.90 5.52 -4.66
CA LEU A 59 4.65 6.60 -3.69
C LEU A 59 3.42 6.32 -2.84
N VAL A 60 2.35 5.83 -3.48
CA VAL A 60 0.99 5.76 -2.90
C VAL A 60 0.91 4.76 -1.76
N GLN A 61 1.50 3.57 -1.90
CA GLN A 61 1.43 2.54 -0.87
C GLN A 61 2.58 2.60 0.14
N ARG A 62 3.59 3.46 -0.08
CA ARG A 62 4.74 3.63 0.83
C ARG A 62 4.33 3.80 2.31
N PRO A 63 3.31 4.61 2.65
CA PRO A 63 2.92 4.82 4.05
C PRO A 63 2.32 3.61 4.76
N TYR A 64 2.11 2.48 4.06
CA TYR A 64 1.49 1.26 4.61
C TYR A 64 2.46 0.07 4.66
N MET A 65 3.72 0.27 4.24
CA MET A 65 4.71 -0.81 4.20
C MET A 65 4.98 -1.43 5.58
N ASP A 66 4.81 -0.66 6.65
CA ASP A 66 4.92 -1.12 8.04
C ASP A 66 3.96 -2.28 8.38
N ILE A 67 2.85 -2.40 7.63
CA ILE A 67 1.85 -3.44 7.85
C ILE A 67 2.36 -4.81 7.38
N ALA A 68 3.05 -4.85 6.23
CA ALA A 68 3.48 -6.10 5.60
C ALA A 68 4.96 -6.46 5.82
N PHE A 69 5.79 -5.47 6.15
CA PHE A 69 7.23 -5.66 6.28
C PHE A 69 7.68 -5.33 7.70
N SER A 70 8.44 -6.25 8.29
CA SER A 70 9.15 -6.00 9.55
C SER A 70 10.21 -4.91 9.38
N GLN A 71 10.59 -4.27 10.49
CA GLN A 71 11.67 -3.29 10.50
C GLN A 71 12.97 -3.85 9.91
N VAL A 72 13.29 -5.12 10.20
CA VAL A 72 14.50 -5.80 9.67
C VAL A 72 14.46 -5.88 8.13
N GLN A 73 13.31 -6.21 7.54
CA GLN A 73 13.16 -6.25 6.08
C GLN A 73 13.30 -4.85 5.47
N LEU A 74 12.68 -3.84 6.09
CA LEU A 74 12.78 -2.44 5.64
C LEU A 74 14.22 -1.93 5.71
N ASP A 75 14.94 -2.22 6.80
CA ASP A 75 16.34 -1.84 6.95
C ASP A 75 17.25 -2.54 5.93
N LEU A 76 16.99 -3.81 5.64
CA LEU A 76 17.72 -4.52 4.58
C LEU A 76 17.49 -3.86 3.22
N MET A 77 16.23 -3.54 2.88
CA MET A 77 15.92 -2.87 1.61
C MET A 77 16.56 -1.48 1.52
N ARG A 78 16.63 -0.70 2.63
CA ARG A 78 17.34 0.59 2.68
C ARG A 78 18.83 0.43 2.42
N ARG A 79 19.48 -0.56 3.03
CA ARG A 79 20.91 -0.85 2.80
C ARG A 79 21.21 -1.22 1.35
N VAL A 80 20.31 -1.96 0.70
CA VAL A 80 20.43 -2.24 -0.75
C VAL A 80 20.29 -0.94 -1.53
N LYS A 81 19.29 -0.11 -1.23
CA LYS A 81 19.10 1.18 -1.88
C LYS A 81 20.33 2.08 -1.76
N GLU A 82 20.92 2.20 -0.57
CA GLU A 82 22.13 2.99 -0.31
C GLU A 82 23.36 2.48 -1.06
N ALA A 83 23.51 1.15 -1.18
CA ALA A 83 24.63 0.54 -1.90
C ALA A 83 24.62 0.87 -3.41
N PHE A 84 23.42 1.01 -4.00
CA PHE A 84 23.26 1.27 -5.44
C PHE A 84 22.90 2.73 -5.77
N ASP A 85 22.47 3.53 -4.80
CA ASP A 85 22.13 4.95 -4.95
C ASP A 85 22.58 5.77 -3.73
N PRO A 86 23.89 5.90 -3.49
CA PRO A 86 24.42 6.60 -2.32
C PRO A 86 24.12 8.12 -2.34
N LEU A 87 23.77 8.68 -3.50
CA LEU A 87 23.38 10.09 -3.64
C LEU A 87 21.87 10.30 -3.51
N GLY A 88 21.07 9.23 -3.43
CA GLY A 88 19.61 9.31 -3.31
C GLY A 88 18.91 9.94 -4.53
N ILE A 89 19.50 9.87 -5.72
CA ILE A 89 18.97 10.54 -6.92
C ILE A 89 18.04 9.64 -7.74
N LEU A 90 18.11 8.32 -7.53
CA LEU A 90 17.28 7.37 -8.26
C LEU A 90 15.90 7.30 -7.61
N ASN A 91 15.01 8.18 -8.05
CA ASN A 91 13.58 8.14 -7.76
C ASN A 91 13.23 8.36 -6.27
N PRO A 92 13.70 9.45 -5.65
CA PRO A 92 13.58 9.68 -4.21
C PRO A 92 12.12 9.72 -3.73
N GLY A 93 11.92 9.25 -2.51
CA GLY A 93 10.63 9.31 -1.82
C GLY A 93 9.57 8.36 -2.36
N LYS A 94 9.93 7.34 -3.14
CA LYS A 94 9.02 6.23 -3.44
C LYS A 94 9.29 5.10 -2.44
N VAL A 95 9.23 3.84 -2.85
CA VAL A 95 9.31 2.62 -2.01
C VAL A 95 10.15 2.78 -0.74
N LEU A 96 11.38 3.32 -0.85
CA LEU A 96 12.17 3.76 0.31
C LEU A 96 12.77 5.13 0.05
#